data_AF-A0A0J7JAC9-F1
#
_entry.id   AF-A0A0J7JAC9-F1
#
_cell.length_a   1.000
_cell.length_b   1.000
_cell.length_c   1.000
_cell.angle_alpha   90.00
_cell.angle_beta   90.00
_cell.angle_gamma   90.00
#
_symmetry.space_group_name_H-M   'P 1'
#
loop_
_entity.id
_entity.type
_entity.pdbx_description
1 polymer ?
#
loop_
_entity_poly.entity_id
_entity_poly.type
_entity_poly.pdbx_seq_one_letter_code
_entity_poly.pdbx_strand_id
1 'polypeptide(L)'
;MIYQPELSVMAEREALQGRFRYCALRLTLPGVSGLNADNAEWVVLERQGVEWSWASEDWRDRFLVTGCDQGGVSLQVSLLFDELETVNRLYIAVRYKPDGVTRWLPGSGEAFHCLLELGERGNVPHIATNEDKVWQQMRFREKPDERLEPLLINYRALRPQKDKA
;
A
#
# COMPACT_ATOMS: atom_id res chain seq x y z
N MET A 1 10.70 8.81 19.07
CA MET A 1 10.34 7.69 18.17
C MET A 1 9.55 8.27 17.01
N ILE A 2 10.00 8.04 15.78
CA ILE A 2 9.30 8.52 14.58
C ILE A 2 8.38 7.38 14.13
N TYR A 3 7.10 7.48 14.45
CA TYR A 3 6.05 6.54 14.04
C TYR A 3 5.64 6.81 12.58
N GLN A 4 6.58 6.75 11.65
CA GLN A 4 6.29 6.84 10.22
C GLN A 4 6.11 5.42 9.66
N PRO A 5 5.01 5.12 8.96
CA PRO A 5 4.84 3.81 8.34
C PRO A 5 5.87 3.63 7.24
N GLU A 6 6.11 2.39 6.84
CA GLU A 6 6.93 2.05 5.69
C GLU A 6 6.07 1.37 4.64
N LEU A 7 6.10 1.88 3.41
CA LEU A 7 5.54 1.17 2.27
C LEU A 7 6.72 0.63 1.44
N SER A 8 6.79 -0.68 1.27
CA SER A 8 7.73 -1.33 0.37
C SER A 8 7.00 -1.99 -0.79
N VAL A 9 7.69 -2.08 -1.93
CA VAL A 9 7.22 -2.79 -3.11
C VAL A 9 8.23 -3.87 -3.47
N MET A 10 7.73 -5.00 -3.91
CA MET A 10 8.51 -6.05 -4.54
C MET A 10 7.87 -6.32 -5.89
N ALA A 11 8.60 -6.08 -6.97
CA ALA A 11 8.07 -6.28 -8.30
C ALA A 11 9.09 -6.92 -9.24
N GLU A 12 8.60 -7.75 -10.15
CA GLU A 12 9.37 -8.47 -11.16
C GLU A 12 8.80 -8.16 -12.52
N ARG A 13 9.66 -7.88 -13.51
CA ARG A 13 9.25 -7.69 -14.90
C ARG A 13 9.68 -8.84 -15.79
N GLU A 14 8.89 -9.04 -16.83
CA GLU A 14 9.30 -9.86 -17.96
C GLU A 14 10.34 -9.13 -18.80
N ALA A 15 11.39 -9.86 -19.20
CA ALA A 15 12.52 -9.31 -19.95
C ALA A 15 12.14 -8.77 -21.34
N LEU A 16 11.07 -9.28 -21.97
CA LEU A 16 10.77 -9.01 -23.38
C LEU A 16 9.67 -7.97 -23.62
N GLN A 17 8.77 -7.75 -22.65
CA GLN A 17 7.60 -6.91 -22.84
C GLN A 17 7.52 -5.73 -21.87
N GLY A 18 8.46 -5.61 -20.92
CA GLY A 18 8.48 -4.54 -19.92
C GLY A 18 7.29 -4.58 -18.94
N ARG A 19 6.48 -5.65 -19.01
CA ARG A 19 5.29 -5.87 -18.18
C ARG A 19 5.69 -6.44 -16.83
N PHE A 20 4.92 -6.10 -15.81
CA PHE A 20 5.06 -6.72 -14.50
C PHE A 20 4.49 -8.13 -14.54
N ARG A 21 5.32 -9.11 -14.17
CA ARG A 21 4.88 -10.49 -13.92
C ARG A 21 4.41 -10.67 -12.48
N TYR A 22 4.95 -9.86 -11.58
CA TYR A 22 4.62 -9.87 -10.17
C TYR A 22 4.77 -8.45 -9.62
N CYS A 23 3.84 -8.03 -8.77
CA CYS A 23 4.00 -6.86 -7.91
C CYS A 23 3.29 -7.15 -6.59
N ALA A 24 3.95 -6.88 -5.49
CA ALA A 24 3.36 -6.91 -4.17
C ALA A 24 3.76 -5.68 -3.37
N LEU A 25 2.85 -5.26 -2.50
CA LEU A 25 3.02 -4.15 -1.58
C LEU A 25 3.14 -4.70 -0.17
N ARG A 26 4.01 -4.10 0.63
CA ARG A 26 4.11 -4.34 2.07
C ARG A 26 4.01 -3.03 2.82
N LEU A 27 3.03 -2.91 3.70
CA LEU A 27 2.85 -1.77 4.59
C LEU A 27 3.21 -2.18 6.02
N THR A 28 4.22 -1.54 6.59
CA THR A 28 4.64 -1.72 7.98
C THR A 28 4.16 -0.55 8.82
N LEU A 29 3.45 -0.85 9.91
CA LEU A 29 2.89 0.10 10.88
C LEU A 29 3.64 -0.03 12.21
N PRO A 30 4.69 0.80 12.45
CA PRO A 30 5.51 0.68 13.64
C PRO A 30 4.74 1.06 14.90
N GLY A 31 4.96 0.33 15.99
CA GLY A 31 4.30 0.59 17.27
C GLY A 31 2.84 0.15 17.36
N VAL A 32 2.37 -0.65 16.40
CA VAL A 32 1.11 -1.38 16.50
C VAL A 32 1.43 -2.82 16.85
N SER A 33 0.96 -3.31 18.00
CA SER A 33 1.16 -4.70 18.44
C SER A 33 0.13 -5.68 17.86
N GLY A 34 -0.97 -5.17 17.31
CA GLY A 34 -2.00 -5.96 16.65
C GLY A 34 -2.98 -5.08 15.88
N LEU A 35 -3.37 -5.52 14.67
CA LEU A 35 -4.25 -4.75 13.81
C LEU A 35 -5.71 -4.88 14.24
N ASN A 36 -6.42 -3.77 14.33
CA ASN A 36 -7.86 -3.73 14.57
C ASN A 36 -8.51 -2.58 13.81
N ALA A 37 -9.84 -2.53 13.83
CA ALA A 37 -10.59 -1.57 13.03
C ALA A 37 -10.38 -0.10 13.46
N ASP A 38 -9.86 0.15 14.66
CA ASP A 38 -9.77 1.48 15.27
C ASP A 38 -8.34 2.06 15.28
N ASN A 39 -7.36 1.30 14.77
CA ASN A 39 -5.95 1.67 14.81
C ASN A 39 -5.27 1.82 13.46
N ALA A 40 -5.89 1.40 12.35
CA ALA A 40 -5.33 1.63 11.03
C ALA A 40 -6.42 1.71 9.96
N GLU A 41 -6.31 2.71 9.10
CA GLU A 41 -7.19 2.93 7.98
C GLU A 41 -6.42 3.35 6.74
N TRP A 42 -7.01 3.07 5.58
CA TRP A 42 -6.41 3.43 4.32
C TRP A 42 -7.44 3.71 3.22
N VAL A 43 -6.97 4.37 2.17
CA VAL A 43 -7.64 4.53 0.88
C VAL A 43 -6.65 4.09 -0.19
N VAL A 44 -7.10 3.23 -1.09
CA VAL A 44 -6.37 2.90 -2.32
C VAL A 44 -7.21 3.32 -3.50
N LEU A 45 -6.64 4.17 -4.34
CA LEU A 45 -7.20 4.54 -5.62
C LEU A 45 -6.35 3.90 -6.72
N GLU A 46 -7.02 3.40 -7.74
CA GLU A 46 -6.41 2.81 -8.91
C GLU A 46 -6.68 3.71 -10.11
N ARG A 47 -5.67 3.84 -10.96
CA ARG A 47 -5.83 4.49 -12.25
C ARG A 47 -5.76 3.45 -13.36
N GLN A 48 -6.83 3.40 -14.15
CA GLN A 48 -6.91 2.59 -15.37
C GLN A 48 -7.05 3.56 -16.55
N GLY A 49 -6.04 3.55 -17.44
CA GLY A 49 -5.93 4.57 -18.48
C GLY A 49 -5.82 5.98 -17.89
N VAL A 50 -6.88 6.78 -18.01
CA VAL A 50 -6.94 8.16 -17.50
C VAL A 50 -7.77 8.33 -16.24
N GLU A 51 -8.66 7.37 -15.93
CA GLU A 51 -9.66 7.47 -14.87
C GLU A 51 -9.11 6.98 -13.54
N TRP A 52 -9.44 7.69 -12.47
CA TRP A 52 -9.19 7.28 -11.09
C TRP A 52 -10.46 6.72 -10.49
N SER A 53 -10.34 5.58 -9.84
CA SER A 53 -11.43 4.95 -9.10
C SER A 53 -10.90 4.33 -7.81
N TRP A 54 -11.81 3.92 -6.93
CA TRP A 54 -11.45 3.16 -5.74
C TRP A 54 -10.96 1.79 -6.14
N ALA A 55 -9.90 1.30 -5.48
CA ALA A 55 -9.51 -0.09 -5.60
C ALA A 55 -10.70 -1.01 -5.27
N SER A 56 -10.74 -2.17 -5.92
CA SER A 56 -11.80 -3.14 -5.69
C SER A 56 -11.85 -3.56 -4.22
N GLU A 57 -13.03 -3.96 -3.73
CA GLU A 57 -13.16 -4.42 -2.34
C GLU A 57 -12.25 -5.63 -2.05
N ASP A 58 -11.97 -6.43 -3.08
CA ASP A 58 -11.09 -7.60 -3.05
C ASP A 58 -9.70 -7.30 -2.48
N TRP A 59 -9.16 -6.07 -2.64
CA TRP A 59 -7.86 -5.73 -2.08
C TRP A 59 -7.84 -5.93 -0.57
N ARG A 60 -8.89 -5.48 0.13
CA ARG A 60 -8.99 -5.61 1.60
C ARG A 60 -9.00 -7.06 2.05
N ASP A 61 -9.65 -7.93 1.29
CA ASP A 61 -9.80 -9.34 1.63
C ASP A 61 -8.57 -10.19 1.27
N ARG A 62 -7.62 -9.62 0.52
CA ARG A 62 -6.39 -10.27 0.06
C ARG A 62 -5.14 -9.94 0.88
N PHE A 63 -5.24 -9.05 1.87
CA PHE A 63 -4.10 -8.75 2.73
C PHE A 63 -3.75 -9.91 3.65
N LEU A 64 -2.46 -10.21 3.72
CA LEU A 64 -1.87 -11.11 4.71
C LEU A 64 -1.15 -10.29 5.77
N VAL A 65 -1.42 -10.60 7.04
CA VAL A 65 -0.63 -10.08 8.16
C VAL A 65 0.62 -10.95 8.28
N THR A 66 1.80 -10.39 8.01
CA THR A 66 3.07 -11.15 7.91
C THR A 66 4.03 -10.93 9.07
N GLY A 67 3.76 -9.94 9.93
CA GLY A 67 4.54 -9.66 11.13
C GLY A 67 3.68 -8.96 12.17
N CYS A 68 3.81 -9.37 13.43
CA CYS A 68 3.05 -8.86 14.57
C CYS A 68 3.94 -8.99 15.82
N ASP A 69 5.05 -8.27 15.85
CA ASP A 69 6.02 -8.31 16.95
C ASP A 69 6.24 -6.91 17.56
N GLN A 70 7.23 -6.79 18.44
CA GLN A 70 7.54 -5.53 19.11
C GLN A 70 7.99 -4.41 18.15
N GLY A 71 8.24 -4.71 16.87
CA GLY A 71 8.59 -3.76 15.81
C GLY A 71 7.39 -3.18 15.05
N GLY A 72 6.19 -3.77 15.16
CA GLY A 72 4.96 -3.30 14.50
C GLY A 72 4.21 -4.40 13.74
N VAL A 73 3.18 -3.98 13.01
CA VAL A 73 2.40 -4.88 12.13
C VAL A 73 2.81 -4.69 10.68
N SER A 74 3.05 -5.79 9.96
CA SER A 74 3.26 -5.78 8.50
C SER A 74 2.08 -6.40 7.76
N LEU A 75 1.61 -5.70 6.74
CA LEU A 75 0.52 -6.12 5.85
C LEU A 75 1.05 -6.28 4.43
N GLN A 76 0.77 -7.40 3.79
CA GLN A 76 1.19 -7.67 2.41
C GLN A 76 -0.01 -7.95 1.51
N VAL A 77 -0.03 -7.35 0.33
CA VAL A 77 -0.94 -7.70 -0.77
C VAL A 77 -0.15 -7.87 -2.05
N SER A 78 -0.53 -8.85 -2.87
CA SER A 78 0.00 -9.01 -4.22
C SER A 78 -1.04 -8.52 -5.22
N LEU A 79 -0.66 -7.77 -6.25
CA LEU A 79 -1.55 -7.46 -7.35
C LEU A 79 -1.86 -8.72 -8.14
N LEU A 80 -3.11 -8.85 -8.59
CA LEU A 80 -3.54 -9.89 -9.52
C LEU A 80 -3.00 -9.60 -10.92
N PHE A 81 -2.92 -10.64 -11.74
CA PHE A 81 -2.44 -10.51 -13.12
C PHE A 81 -3.24 -9.47 -13.93
N ASP A 82 -4.56 -9.51 -13.84
CA ASP A 82 -5.43 -8.56 -14.55
C ASP A 82 -5.26 -7.11 -14.04
N GLU A 83 -4.94 -6.93 -12.76
CA GLU A 83 -4.62 -5.62 -12.18
C GLU A 83 -3.30 -5.09 -12.74
N LEU A 84 -2.28 -5.95 -12.90
CA LEU A 84 -1.00 -5.58 -13.51
C LEU A 84 -1.13 -5.15 -14.97
N GLU A 85 -2.09 -5.71 -15.70
CA GLU A 85 -2.35 -5.37 -17.11
C GLU A 85 -3.16 -4.08 -17.29
N THR A 86 -4.00 -3.72 -16.31
CA THR A 86 -4.97 -2.61 -16.44
C THR A 86 -4.64 -1.37 -15.62
N VAL A 87 -4.07 -1.57 -14.43
CA VAL A 87 -3.74 -0.48 -13.51
C VAL A 87 -2.37 0.09 -13.87
N ASN A 88 -2.33 1.37 -14.20
CA ASN A 88 -1.08 2.07 -14.49
C ASN A 88 -0.57 2.89 -13.30
N ARG A 89 -1.43 3.22 -12.32
CA ARG A 89 -1.02 3.93 -11.10
C ARG A 89 -1.86 3.51 -9.90
N LEU A 90 -1.23 3.52 -8.73
CA LEU A 90 -1.89 3.36 -7.44
C LEU A 90 -1.63 4.60 -6.59
N TYR A 91 -2.66 5.15 -5.98
CA TYR A 91 -2.54 6.18 -4.96
C TYR A 91 -3.00 5.61 -3.63
N ILE A 92 -2.11 5.61 -2.64
CA ILE A 92 -2.34 5.01 -1.33
C ILE A 92 -2.25 6.11 -0.28
N ALA A 93 -3.32 6.30 0.48
CA ALA A 93 -3.34 7.14 1.66
C ALA A 93 -3.56 6.27 2.89
N VAL A 94 -2.67 6.31 3.86
CA VAL A 94 -2.76 5.51 5.10
C VAL A 94 -2.69 6.40 6.32
N ARG A 95 -3.53 6.14 7.31
CA ARG A 95 -3.43 6.73 8.64
C ARG A 95 -3.54 5.65 9.68
N TYR A 96 -2.83 5.80 10.79
CA TYR A 96 -2.84 4.79 11.83
C TYR A 96 -2.54 5.41 13.20
N LYS A 97 -2.82 4.64 14.24
CA LYS A 97 -2.68 5.01 15.65
C LYS A 97 -1.82 3.95 16.34
N PRO A 98 -0.54 4.25 16.63
CA PRO A 98 0.30 3.37 17.43
C PRO A 98 -0.29 3.12 18.82
N ASP A 99 0.09 2.02 19.46
CA ASP A 99 -0.37 1.67 20.79
C ASP A 99 0.04 2.71 21.83
N GLY A 100 -0.87 2.99 22.76
CA GLY A 100 -0.68 4.04 23.77
C GLY A 100 -0.75 5.47 23.23
N VAL A 101 -0.99 5.67 21.93
CA VAL A 101 -1.21 6.98 21.31
C VAL A 101 -2.70 7.19 21.09
N THR A 102 -3.24 8.36 21.44
CA THR A 102 -4.68 8.65 21.31
C THR A 102 -5.05 9.32 19.98
N ARG A 103 -4.06 9.88 19.27
CA ARG A 103 -4.24 10.60 18.00
C ARG A 103 -3.82 9.76 16.80
N TRP A 104 -4.52 9.96 15.68
CA TRP A 104 -4.11 9.42 14.38
C TRP A 104 -2.83 10.10 13.89
N LEU A 105 -2.03 9.37 13.12
CA LEU A 105 -0.84 9.85 12.44
C LEU A 105 -1.06 9.87 10.92
N PRO A 106 -0.51 10.88 10.21
CA PRO A 106 0.33 11.96 10.73
C PRO A 106 -0.49 13.01 11.50
N GLY A 107 0.10 13.64 12.52
CA GLY A 107 -0.62 14.65 13.32
C GLY A 107 -0.86 15.99 12.59
N SER A 108 -0.16 16.23 11.47
CA SER A 108 -0.19 17.48 10.69
C SER A 108 -0.81 17.32 9.30
N GLY A 109 -1.52 16.21 9.04
CA GLY A 109 -2.20 15.90 7.79
C GLY A 109 -3.24 14.80 8.01
N GLU A 110 -4.05 14.47 7.02
CA GLU A 110 -5.06 13.41 7.19
C GLU A 110 -4.48 12.00 7.10
N ALA A 111 -3.41 11.82 6.31
CA ALA A 111 -2.78 10.53 6.04
C ALA A 111 -1.32 10.68 5.54
N PHE A 112 -0.59 9.57 5.51
CA PHE A 112 0.65 9.40 4.75
C PHE A 112 0.29 8.99 3.33
N HIS A 113 0.80 9.71 2.33
CA HIS A 113 0.40 9.57 0.93
C HIS A 113 1.51 8.97 0.07
N CYS A 114 1.23 7.96 -0.73
CA CYS A 114 2.16 7.39 -1.70
C CYS A 114 1.51 7.27 -3.08
N LEU A 115 2.28 7.55 -4.13
CA LEU A 115 1.89 7.32 -5.51
C LEU A 115 2.84 6.29 -6.11
N LEU A 116 2.30 5.18 -6.59
CA LEU A 116 3.02 4.16 -7.34
C LEU A 116 2.63 4.29 -8.81
N GLU A 117 3.63 4.37 -9.68
CA GLU A 117 3.44 4.38 -11.12
C GLU A 117 3.97 3.05 -11.66
N LEU A 118 3.05 2.26 -12.23
CA LEU A 118 3.32 1.00 -12.88
C LEU A 118 3.71 1.26 -14.35
N GLY A 119 4.40 0.32 -14.99
CA GLY A 119 4.89 0.45 -16.37
C GLY A 119 6.31 1.02 -16.51
N GLU A 120 6.89 0.91 -17.71
CA GLU A 120 8.34 1.02 -17.97
C GLU A 120 9.06 2.20 -17.30
N ARG A 121 8.46 3.39 -17.37
CA ARG A 121 9.00 4.65 -16.81
C ARG A 121 8.41 5.05 -15.46
N GLY A 122 7.67 4.15 -14.84
CA GLY A 122 7.08 4.36 -13.52
C GLY A 122 8.11 4.31 -12.41
N ASN A 123 7.71 4.73 -11.21
CA ASN A 123 8.57 4.78 -10.04
C ASN A 123 8.62 3.47 -9.25
N VAL A 124 7.85 2.45 -9.66
CA VAL A 124 7.87 1.15 -9.00
C VAL A 124 9.20 0.44 -9.30
N PRO A 125 10.01 0.19 -8.27
CA PRO A 125 11.27 -0.50 -8.44
C PRO A 125 11.01 -1.96 -8.80
N HIS A 126 11.88 -2.52 -9.64
CA HIS A 126 11.67 -3.86 -10.18
C HIS A 126 12.99 -4.53 -10.50
N ILE A 127 12.91 -5.85 -10.55
CA ILE A 127 14.01 -6.74 -10.92
C ILE A 127 13.67 -7.53 -12.19
N ALA A 128 14.68 -8.08 -12.86
CA ALA A 128 14.47 -9.06 -13.91
C ALA A 128 14.04 -10.42 -13.34
N THR A 129 13.48 -11.29 -14.20
CA THR A 129 12.97 -12.62 -13.83
C THR A 129 14.03 -13.55 -13.20
N ASN A 130 15.32 -13.29 -13.40
CA ASN A 130 16.42 -14.13 -12.91
C ASN A 130 17.12 -13.57 -11.67
N GLU A 131 16.58 -12.51 -11.08
CA GLU A 131 17.13 -11.87 -9.88
C GLU A 131 16.34 -12.26 -8.63
N ASP A 132 16.97 -12.13 -7.47
CA ASP A 132 16.30 -12.40 -6.20
C ASP A 132 15.28 -11.31 -5.87
N LYS A 133 14.07 -11.75 -5.52
CA LYS A 133 12.98 -10.86 -5.13
C LYS A 133 13.33 -10.13 -3.84
N VAL A 134 13.44 -8.81 -3.92
CA VAL A 134 13.74 -7.93 -2.79
C VAL A 134 12.64 -6.90 -2.58
N TRP A 135 12.37 -6.60 -1.30
CA TRP A 135 11.50 -5.50 -0.90
C TRP A 135 12.27 -4.19 -0.98
N GLN A 136 11.71 -3.20 -1.69
CA GLN A 136 12.31 -1.89 -1.88
C GLN A 136 11.37 -0.81 -1.33
N GLN A 137 11.89 0.09 -0.51
CA GLN A 137 11.09 1.11 0.16
C GLN A 137 10.65 2.23 -0.78
N MET A 138 9.38 2.60 -0.69
CA MET A 138 8.79 3.73 -1.39
C MET A 138 8.80 4.98 -0.52
N ARG A 139 8.97 6.14 -1.16
CA ARG A 139 8.92 7.43 -0.49
C ARG A 139 7.48 7.92 -0.39
N PHE A 140 7.06 8.31 0.82
CA PHE A 140 5.82 9.06 1.00
C PHE A 140 5.97 10.50 0.47
N ARG A 141 4.89 11.00 -0.12
CA ARG A 141 4.77 12.39 -0.59
C ARG A 141 4.66 13.32 0.61
N GLU A 142 5.20 14.52 0.46
CA GLU A 142 5.12 15.58 1.47
C GLU A 142 3.71 16.19 1.57
N LYS A 143 2.95 16.13 0.46
CA LYS A 143 1.59 16.66 0.34
C LYS A 143 0.68 15.69 -0.45
N PRO A 144 -0.64 15.72 -0.19
CA PRO A 144 -1.62 15.00 -1.00
C PRO A 144 -1.58 15.41 -2.48
N ASP A 145 -2.21 14.62 -3.35
CA ASP A 145 -2.51 15.07 -4.72
C ASP A 145 -3.84 15.81 -4.67
N GLU A 146 -3.81 17.13 -4.78
CA GLU A 146 -4.99 18.00 -4.65
C GLU A 146 -6.13 17.57 -5.60
N ARG A 147 -5.79 17.00 -6.77
CA ARG A 147 -6.78 16.52 -7.75
C ARG A 147 -7.52 15.27 -7.28
N LEU A 148 -6.94 14.50 -6.37
CA LEU A 148 -7.51 13.26 -5.85
C LEU A 148 -8.18 13.45 -4.49
N GLU A 149 -8.01 14.60 -3.83
CA GLU A 149 -8.64 14.91 -2.55
C GLU A 149 -10.16 14.63 -2.51
N PRO A 150 -10.97 14.95 -3.54
CA PRO A 150 -12.39 14.60 -3.54
C PRO A 150 -12.68 13.10 -3.44
N LEU A 151 -11.71 12.27 -3.82
CA LEU A 151 -11.79 10.80 -3.75
C LEU A 151 -11.18 10.25 -2.45
N LEU A 152 -10.60 11.07 -1.56
CA LEU A 152 -10.00 10.62 -0.30
C LEU A 152 -10.96 10.72 0.90
N ILE A 153 -12.25 10.45 0.67
CA ILE A 153 -13.32 10.69 1.67
C ILE A 153 -13.72 9.45 2.48
N ASN A 154 -13.45 8.24 1.96
CA ASN A 154 -13.89 6.97 2.55
C ASN A 154 -12.71 6.08 2.97
N TYR A 155 -11.98 6.51 4.00
CA TYR A 155 -11.00 5.66 4.67
C TYR A 155 -11.64 4.35 5.13
N ARG A 156 -10.98 3.24 4.82
CA ARG A 156 -11.43 1.89 5.18
C ARG A 156 -10.52 1.34 6.27
N ALA A 157 -11.12 0.76 7.30
CA ALA A 157 -10.39 0.05 8.33
C ALA A 157 -9.58 -1.12 7.73
N LEU A 158 -8.31 -1.19 8.10
CA LEU A 158 -7.45 -2.34 7.87
C LEU A 158 -7.75 -3.36 8.96
N ARG A 159 -8.20 -4.56 8.58
CA ARG A 159 -8.57 -5.62 9.53
C ARG A 159 -7.77 -6.88 9.21
N PRO A 160 -7.40 -7.69 10.21
CA PRO A 160 -6.90 -9.02 9.96
C PRO A 160 -7.90 -9.79 9.11
N GLN A 161 -7.41 -10.56 8.14
CA GLN A 161 -8.25 -11.53 7.45
C GLN A 161 -8.87 -12.42 8.52
N LYS A 162 -10.21 -12.56 8.54
CA LYS A 162 -10.81 -13.62 9.34
C LYS A 162 -10.27 -14.92 8.78
N ASP A 163 -9.61 -15.72 9.61
CA ASP A 163 -9.30 -17.10 9.26
C ASP A 163 -10.57 -17.71 8.66
N LYS A 164 -10.49 -18.11 7.39
CA LYS A 164 -11.50 -19.01 6.83
C LYS A 164 -11.28 -20.35 7.54
N ALA A 165 -11.96 -20.50 8.67
CA ALA A 165 -12.13 -21.79 9.34
C ALA A 165 -12.83 -22.78 8.40
#